data_AF-A0A257ZQZ3-F1
#
_entry.id   AF-A0A257ZQZ3-F1
#
_cell.length_a   1.000
_cell.length_b   1.000
_cell.length_c   1.000
_cell.angle_alpha   90.00
_cell.angle_beta   90.00
_cell.angle_gamma   90.00
#
_symmetry.space_group_name_H-M   'P 1'
#
loop_
_entity.id
_entity.type
_entity.pdbx_description
1 polymer ?
#
loop_
_entity_poly.entity_id
_entity_poly.type
_entity_poly.pdbx_seq_one_letter_code
_entity_poly.pdbx_strand_id
1 'polypeptide(L)'
;MSVPRWRSTGSRTSRSCRSGEAMSAVRLAGAADLPAILSLYAELSPGDLLPDAIAAEATWTRMLTSDMMSVHVAEFEGAVAATCVLIVVPNLTRNQRPFALIENVVSAAALRGRGLGKTVIQAAVAHAFSLDCYKVMLMTGRSDPAVLGFYEACGFQRGKTAFQIRNPAQPPR
;
A
#
# COMPACT_ATOMS: atom_id res chain seq x y z
N MET A 1 45.34 -9.64 -36.73
CA MET A 1 46.00 -8.49 -36.07
C MET A 1 44.93 -7.78 -35.24
N SER A 2 45.01 -7.52 -33.94
CA SER A 2 45.84 -8.00 -32.84
C SER A 2 45.01 -7.71 -31.57
N VAL A 3 44.95 -8.68 -30.67
CA VAL A 3 44.26 -8.58 -29.37
C VAL A 3 45.18 -7.86 -28.37
N PRO A 4 44.70 -6.97 -27.48
CA PRO A 4 45.49 -6.54 -26.33
C PRO A 4 45.32 -7.53 -25.17
N ARG A 5 46.45 -8.08 -24.74
CA ARG A 5 46.62 -8.92 -23.54
C ARG A 5 46.96 -8.01 -22.36
N TRP A 6 46.18 -8.04 -21.29
CA TRP A 6 46.57 -7.47 -20.00
C TRP A 6 46.76 -8.56 -18.95
N ARG A 7 47.84 -8.42 -18.18
CA ARG A 7 48.29 -9.33 -17.12
C ARG A 7 47.58 -9.03 -15.80
N SER A 8 47.37 -10.10 -15.04
CA SER A 8 46.94 -10.16 -13.65
C SER A 8 47.89 -9.44 -12.68
N THR A 9 47.36 -8.83 -11.61
CA THR A 9 47.77 -9.03 -10.20
C THR A 9 46.97 -8.07 -9.31
N GLY A 10 46.43 -8.58 -8.20
CA GLY A 10 45.91 -7.72 -7.14
C GLY A 10 44.71 -8.29 -6.40
N SER A 11 44.93 -9.32 -5.60
CA SER A 11 44.03 -9.70 -4.52
C SER A 11 43.90 -8.55 -3.52
N ARG A 12 42.70 -7.99 -3.39
CA ARG A 12 42.26 -7.35 -2.14
C ARG A 12 40.89 -7.92 -1.78
N THR A 13 40.93 -8.76 -0.75
CA THR A 13 39.80 -9.06 0.11
C THR A 13 39.20 -7.75 0.64
N SER A 14 38.05 -7.35 0.12
CA SER A 14 37.18 -6.38 0.80
C SER A 14 35.90 -7.10 1.22
N ARG A 15 35.71 -7.05 2.54
CA ARG A 15 34.70 -7.73 3.34
C ARG A 15 33.28 -7.51 2.82
N SER A 16 32.49 -8.56 3.00
CA SER A 16 31.04 -8.55 2.96
C SER A 16 30.44 -7.41 3.78
N CYS A 17 29.49 -6.70 3.18
CA CYS A 17 28.29 -6.21 3.84
C CYS A 17 27.23 -6.01 2.75
N ARG A 18 26.59 -7.10 2.32
CA ARG A 18 25.19 -6.99 1.89
C ARG A 18 24.41 -7.58 3.03
N SER A 19 23.95 -6.72 3.92
CA SER A 19 22.74 -6.99 4.69
C SER A 19 21.70 -7.50 3.71
N GLY A 20 21.28 -8.76 3.86
CA GLY A 20 20.08 -9.25 3.21
C GLY A 20 18.92 -8.46 3.80
N GLU A 21 18.58 -7.32 3.20
CA GLU A 21 17.24 -6.77 3.37
C GLU A 21 16.30 -7.84 2.84
N ALA A 22 15.57 -8.48 3.76
CA ALA A 22 14.45 -9.33 3.40
C ALA A 22 13.54 -8.50 2.49
N MET A 23 13.48 -8.84 1.21
CA MET A 23 12.57 -8.17 0.28
C MET A 23 11.16 -8.35 0.83
N SER A 24 10.46 -7.24 1.07
CA SER A 24 9.06 -7.28 1.44
C SER A 24 8.26 -7.76 0.24
N ALA A 25 7.66 -8.95 0.34
CA ALA A 25 6.75 -9.45 -0.66
C ALA A 25 5.40 -8.73 -0.51
N VAL A 26 4.82 -8.28 -1.64
CA VAL A 26 3.44 -7.80 -1.66
C VAL A 26 2.56 -8.85 -2.29
N ARG A 27 1.43 -9.12 -1.65
CA ARG A 27 0.40 -10.02 -2.16
C ARG A 27 -1.00 -9.47 -1.88
N LEU A 28 -1.99 -10.08 -2.50
CA LEU A 28 -3.37 -9.89 -2.09
C LEU A 28 -3.58 -10.52 -0.69
N ALA A 29 -4.41 -9.86 0.12
CA ALA A 29 -4.86 -10.41 1.38
C ALA A 29 -5.79 -11.61 1.14
N GLY A 30 -5.76 -12.58 2.05
CA GLY A 30 -6.66 -13.71 2.10
C GLY A 30 -7.47 -13.75 3.40
N ALA A 31 -8.33 -14.76 3.54
CA ALA A 31 -9.22 -14.89 4.70
C ALA A 31 -8.47 -14.84 6.05
N ALA A 32 -7.30 -15.48 6.12
CA ALA A 32 -6.49 -15.57 7.32
C ALA A 32 -5.84 -14.25 7.76
N ASP A 33 -5.80 -13.22 6.91
CA ASP A 33 -5.15 -11.94 7.25
C ASP A 33 -6.05 -11.03 8.10
N LEU A 34 -7.32 -11.37 8.30
CA LEU A 34 -8.30 -10.53 9.02
C LEU A 34 -7.80 -10.03 10.38
N PRO A 35 -7.23 -10.87 11.27
CA PRO A 35 -6.72 -10.39 12.55
C PRO A 35 -5.59 -9.36 12.41
N ALA A 36 -4.69 -9.56 11.45
CA ALA A 36 -3.59 -8.63 11.19
C ALA A 36 -4.07 -7.31 10.60
N ILE A 37 -5.06 -7.36 9.70
CA ILE A 37 -5.71 -6.17 9.14
C ILE A 37 -6.40 -5.35 10.24
N LEU A 38 -7.15 -5.99 11.13
CA LEU A 38 -7.80 -5.31 12.26
C LEU A 38 -6.76 -4.68 13.20
N SER A 39 -5.65 -5.37 13.48
CA SER A 39 -4.54 -4.81 14.27
C SER A 39 -3.93 -3.57 13.61
N LEU A 40 -3.71 -3.61 12.30
CA LEU A 40 -3.19 -2.46 11.55
C LEU A 40 -4.19 -1.30 11.52
N TYR A 41 -5.48 -1.56 11.39
CA TYR A 41 -6.51 -0.52 11.44
C TYR A 41 -6.62 0.14 12.81
N ALA A 42 -6.34 -0.59 13.90
CA ALA A 42 -6.29 0.00 15.24
C ALA A 42 -5.18 1.06 15.36
N GLU A 43 -4.07 0.88 14.63
CA GLU A 43 -3.00 1.87 14.55
C GLU A 43 -3.28 3.02 13.58
N LEU A 44 -4.11 2.78 12.55
CA LEU A 44 -4.48 3.79 11.56
C LEU A 44 -5.33 4.90 12.19
N SER A 45 -6.31 4.51 12.99
CA SER A 45 -7.26 5.40 13.66
C SER A 45 -7.38 5.04 15.14
N PRO A 46 -6.46 5.50 16.00
CA PRO A 46 -6.59 5.30 17.44
C PRO A 46 -7.91 5.90 17.94
N GLY A 47 -8.83 5.06 18.41
CA GLY A 47 -10.16 5.47 18.89
C GLY A 47 -11.33 5.03 18.00
N ASP A 48 -11.09 4.50 16.80
CA ASP A 48 -12.14 3.85 16.02
C ASP A 48 -12.61 2.57 16.74
N LEU A 49 -13.94 2.37 16.83
CA LEU A 49 -14.53 1.13 17.34
C LEU A 49 -14.40 0.05 16.26
N LEU A 50 -13.36 -0.77 16.37
CA LEU A 50 -13.16 -1.90 15.47
C LEU A 50 -13.94 -3.12 15.95
N PRO A 51 -14.59 -3.87 15.03
CA PRO A 51 -15.21 -5.14 15.37
C PRO A 51 -14.16 -6.18 15.76
N ASP A 52 -14.56 -7.19 16.52
CA ASP A 52 -13.77 -8.41 16.62
C ASP A 52 -13.77 -9.19 15.28
N ALA A 53 -12.92 -10.21 15.18
CA ALA A 53 -12.78 -10.99 13.94
C ALA A 53 -14.09 -11.69 13.52
N ILE A 54 -14.91 -12.14 14.49
CA ILE A 54 -16.17 -12.85 14.22
C ILE A 54 -17.18 -11.88 13.60
N ALA A 55 -17.35 -10.70 14.21
CA ALA A 55 -18.24 -9.66 13.70
C ALA A 55 -17.78 -9.09 12.35
N ALA A 56 -16.47 -9.10 12.07
CA ALA A 56 -15.90 -8.61 10.83
C ALA A 56 -15.97 -9.60 9.65
N GLU A 57 -16.14 -10.90 9.91
CA GLU A 57 -15.94 -11.97 8.93
C GLU A 57 -16.81 -11.83 7.66
N ALA A 58 -18.09 -11.51 7.83
CA ALA A 58 -19.01 -11.32 6.70
C ALA A 58 -18.60 -10.15 5.81
N THR A 59 -18.18 -9.03 6.41
CA THR A 59 -17.68 -7.86 5.69
C THR A 59 -16.36 -8.19 5.00
N TRP A 60 -15.45 -8.88 5.68
CA TRP A 60 -14.17 -9.28 5.13
C TRP A 60 -14.32 -10.19 3.91
N THR A 61 -15.19 -11.19 4.00
CA THR A 61 -15.51 -12.08 2.87
C THR A 61 -16.05 -11.30 1.68
N ARG A 62 -16.91 -10.30 1.90
CA ARG A 62 -17.43 -9.43 0.83
C ARG A 62 -16.32 -8.59 0.19
N MET A 63 -15.36 -8.09 0.98
CA MET A 63 -14.21 -7.37 0.44
C MET A 63 -13.33 -8.27 -0.42
N LEU A 64 -13.05 -9.49 0.04
CA LEU A 64 -12.18 -10.44 -0.65
C LEU A 64 -12.80 -11.01 -1.94
N THR A 65 -14.12 -11.07 -2.04
CA THR A 65 -14.84 -11.60 -3.21
C THR A 65 -15.31 -10.50 -4.18
N SER A 66 -14.98 -9.23 -3.92
CA SER A 66 -15.37 -8.13 -4.79
C SER A 66 -14.54 -8.11 -6.07
N ASP A 67 -15.21 -7.83 -7.19
CA ASP A 67 -14.61 -7.51 -8.49
C ASP A 67 -14.16 -6.04 -8.61
N MET A 68 -14.62 -5.19 -7.70
CA MET A 68 -14.35 -3.75 -7.69
C MET A 68 -13.30 -3.32 -6.66
N MET A 69 -12.84 -4.21 -5.78
CA MET A 69 -11.80 -3.87 -4.82
C MET A 69 -10.86 -5.04 -4.51
N SER A 70 -9.69 -4.69 -4.02
CA SER A 70 -8.70 -5.65 -3.52
C SER A 70 -7.96 -5.07 -2.33
N VAL A 71 -7.52 -5.93 -1.42
CA VAL A 71 -6.71 -5.55 -0.26
C VAL A 71 -5.31 -6.07 -0.49
N HIS A 72 -4.33 -5.17 -0.48
CA HIS A 72 -2.93 -5.48 -0.69
C HIS A 72 -2.21 -5.45 0.65
N VAL A 73 -1.37 -6.45 0.92
CA VAL A 73 -0.56 -6.54 2.13
C VAL A 73 0.92 -6.66 1.76
N ALA A 74 1.77 -5.92 2.47
CA ALA A 74 3.20 -6.14 2.46
C ALA A 74 3.61 -6.96 3.68
N GLU A 75 4.35 -8.03 3.45
CA GLU A 75 4.89 -8.88 4.49
C GLU A 75 6.30 -8.47 4.89
N PHE A 76 6.59 -8.57 6.18
CA PHE A 76 7.92 -8.42 6.75
C PHE A 76 8.12 -9.51 7.80
N GLU A 77 9.19 -10.30 7.64
CA GLU A 77 9.51 -11.42 8.56
C GLU A 77 8.34 -12.40 8.79
N GLY A 78 7.53 -12.65 7.75
CA GLY A 78 6.41 -13.58 7.79
C GLY A 78 5.11 -13.01 8.40
N ALA A 79 5.08 -11.72 8.73
CA ALA A 79 3.89 -11.04 9.24
C ALA A 79 3.42 -9.93 8.30
N VAL A 80 2.10 -9.73 8.22
CA VAL A 80 1.50 -8.58 7.53
C VAL A 80 1.88 -7.31 8.27
N ALA A 81 2.65 -6.45 7.61
CA ALA A 81 3.29 -5.28 8.22
C ALA A 81 2.82 -3.94 7.62
N ALA A 82 2.22 -3.96 6.44
CA ALA A 82 1.51 -2.82 5.88
C ALA A 82 0.34 -3.28 5.01
N THR A 83 -0.67 -2.42 4.85
CA THR A 83 -1.83 -2.68 4.00
C THR A 83 -2.29 -1.41 3.28
N CYS A 84 -2.96 -1.60 2.15
CA CYS A 84 -3.85 -0.61 1.57
C CYS A 84 -5.00 -1.29 0.82
N VAL A 85 -6.13 -0.59 0.69
CA VAL A 85 -7.27 -1.02 -0.12
C VAL A 85 -7.23 -0.30 -1.47
N LEU A 86 -7.28 -1.06 -2.55
CA LEU A 86 -7.46 -0.56 -3.91
C LEU A 86 -8.94 -0.72 -4.31
N ILE A 87 -9.56 0.36 -4.76
CA ILE A 87 -10.93 0.35 -5.28
C ILE A 87 -10.89 0.77 -6.75
N VAL A 88 -11.39 -0.07 -7.64
CA VAL A 88 -11.47 0.18 -9.08
C VAL A 88 -12.91 0.53 -9.45
N VAL A 89 -13.09 1.68 -10.07
CA VAL A 89 -14.40 2.24 -10.39
C VAL A 89 -14.60 2.24 -11.92
N PRO A 90 -15.55 1.44 -12.44
CA PRO A 90 -16.00 1.54 -13.82
C PRO A 90 -16.45 2.97 -14.14
N ASN A 91 -16.18 3.42 -15.35
CA ASN A 91 -16.35 4.82 -15.71
C ASN A 91 -16.67 4.94 -17.20
N LEU A 92 -17.53 5.90 -17.57
CA LEU A 92 -17.87 6.19 -18.97
C LEU A 92 -17.00 7.29 -19.59
N THR A 93 -16.36 8.12 -18.76
CA THR A 93 -15.47 9.18 -19.24
C THR A 93 -14.13 8.60 -19.72
N ARG A 94 -13.30 9.41 -20.39
CA ARG A 94 -11.94 9.00 -20.80
C ARG A 94 -11.92 7.69 -21.61
N ASN A 95 -12.85 7.58 -22.55
CA ASN A 95 -13.03 6.38 -23.38
C ASN A 95 -13.30 5.12 -22.55
N GLN A 96 -14.22 5.23 -21.59
CA GLN A 96 -14.66 4.12 -20.73
C GLN A 96 -13.56 3.52 -19.82
N ARG A 97 -12.40 4.17 -19.69
CA ARG A 97 -11.33 3.69 -18.82
C ARG A 97 -11.72 3.86 -17.36
N PRO A 98 -11.54 2.83 -16.51
CA PRO A 98 -11.78 2.95 -15.08
C PRO A 98 -10.81 3.95 -14.43
N PHE A 99 -11.12 4.33 -13.20
CA PHE A 99 -10.16 4.99 -12.32
C PHE A 99 -10.12 4.27 -10.97
N ALA A 100 -9.06 4.50 -10.21
CA ALA A 100 -8.92 3.86 -8.90
C ALA A 100 -8.82 4.86 -7.75
N LEU A 101 -9.19 4.38 -6.56
CA LEU A 101 -8.96 5.00 -5.27
C LEU A 101 -8.06 4.10 -4.44
N ILE A 102 -7.15 4.68 -3.67
CA ILE A 102 -6.44 4.00 -2.59
C ILE A 102 -6.96 4.53 -1.25
N GLU A 103 -7.36 3.61 -0.38
CA GLU A 103 -7.89 3.87 0.95
C GLU A 103 -7.19 3.03 2.02
N ASN A 104 -7.37 3.41 3.29
CA ASN A 104 -6.92 2.65 4.46
C ASN A 104 -5.43 2.24 4.41
N VAL A 105 -4.57 3.16 4.00
CA VAL A 105 -3.11 2.93 3.99
C VAL A 105 -2.57 2.98 5.41
N VAL A 106 -1.93 1.90 5.84
CA VAL A 106 -1.26 1.86 7.15
C VAL A 106 -0.07 0.91 7.12
N SER A 107 0.97 1.24 7.89
CA SER A 107 2.09 0.37 8.20
C SER A 107 2.30 0.32 9.71
N ALA A 108 2.59 -0.87 10.23
CA ALA A 108 2.85 -1.13 11.64
C ALA A 108 3.86 -0.14 12.19
N ALA A 109 3.56 0.47 13.34
CA ALA A 109 4.31 1.59 13.91
C ALA A 109 5.77 1.24 14.15
N ALA A 110 6.03 0.02 14.65
CA ALA A 110 7.37 -0.50 14.89
C ALA A 110 8.20 -0.72 13.60
N LEU A 111 7.55 -0.76 12.43
CA LEU A 111 8.18 -1.04 11.14
C LEU A 111 8.13 0.15 10.17
N ARG A 112 7.68 1.33 10.64
CA ARG A 112 7.71 2.57 9.85
C ARG A 112 9.15 2.95 9.48
N GLY A 113 9.30 3.67 8.36
CA GLY A 113 10.62 4.06 7.83
C GLY A 113 11.34 2.97 7.01
N ARG A 114 10.78 1.76 6.91
CA ARG A 114 11.35 0.63 6.15
C ARG A 114 10.82 0.50 4.71
N GLY A 115 10.14 1.52 4.21
CA GLY A 115 9.58 1.52 2.84
C GLY A 115 8.31 0.68 2.64
N LEU A 116 7.84 -0.10 3.62
CA LEU A 116 6.69 -1.01 3.47
C LEU A 116 5.41 -0.34 2.95
N GLY A 117 5.07 0.84 3.49
CA GLY A 117 3.89 1.60 3.02
C GLY A 117 4.01 2.05 1.56
N LYS A 118 5.23 2.40 1.12
CA LYS A 118 5.48 2.75 -0.28
C LYS A 118 5.37 1.52 -1.17
N THR A 119 5.94 0.40 -0.72
CA THR A 119 5.92 -0.88 -1.44
C THR A 119 4.48 -1.37 -1.68
N VAL A 120 3.61 -1.33 -0.66
CA VAL A 120 2.21 -1.76 -0.82
C VAL A 120 1.41 -0.83 -1.75
N ILE A 121 1.62 0.50 -1.66
CA ILE A 121 0.99 1.47 -2.56
C ILE A 121 1.45 1.25 -4.00
N GLN A 122 2.75 1.07 -4.24
CA GLN A 122 3.28 0.90 -5.59
C GLN A 122 2.73 -0.36 -6.25
N ALA A 123 2.58 -1.44 -5.48
CA ALA A 123 1.92 -2.65 -5.97
C ALA A 123 0.44 -2.42 -6.31
N ALA A 124 -0.30 -1.70 -5.47
CA ALA A 124 -1.69 -1.35 -5.74
C ALA A 124 -1.85 -0.44 -6.97
N VAL A 125 -0.95 0.55 -7.15
CA VAL A 125 -0.91 1.41 -8.35
C VAL A 125 -0.61 0.61 -9.60
N ALA A 126 0.39 -0.28 -9.56
CA ALA A 126 0.71 -1.17 -10.68
C ALA A 126 -0.47 -2.08 -11.03
N HIS A 127 -1.17 -2.62 -10.02
CA HIS A 127 -2.37 -3.42 -10.20
C HIS A 127 -3.48 -2.60 -10.88
N ALA A 128 -3.76 -1.39 -10.40
CA ALA A 128 -4.76 -0.50 -11.02
C ALA A 128 -4.45 -0.22 -12.49
N PHE A 129 -3.18 0.08 -12.83
CA PHE A 129 -2.79 0.35 -14.21
C PHE A 129 -2.82 -0.89 -15.10
N SER A 130 -2.59 -2.09 -14.56
CA SER A 130 -2.79 -3.33 -15.30
C SER A 130 -4.26 -3.58 -15.68
N LEU A 131 -5.20 -2.95 -14.95
CA LEU A 131 -6.63 -2.96 -15.21
C LEU A 131 -7.08 -1.77 -16.11
N ASP A 132 -6.16 -1.14 -16.85
CA ASP A 132 -6.37 0.03 -17.70
C ASP A 132 -6.95 1.26 -16.98
N CYS A 133 -6.74 1.38 -15.66
CA CYS A 133 -7.14 2.58 -14.93
C CYS A 133 -6.37 3.79 -15.47
N TYR A 134 -7.08 4.83 -15.91
CA TYR A 134 -6.43 6.02 -16.45
C TYR A 134 -5.80 6.91 -15.36
N LYS A 135 -6.18 6.71 -14.09
CA LYS A 135 -5.60 7.39 -12.93
C LYS A 135 -5.88 6.61 -11.64
N VAL A 136 -5.07 6.89 -10.62
CA VAL A 136 -5.26 6.48 -9.22
C VAL A 136 -5.33 7.75 -8.37
N MET A 137 -6.25 7.81 -7.40
CA MET A 137 -6.39 8.94 -6.48
C MET A 137 -6.35 8.46 -5.03
N LEU A 138 -5.95 9.34 -4.13
CA LEU A 138 -5.99 9.14 -2.69
C LEU A 138 -6.34 10.46 -2.02
N MET A 139 -7.07 10.39 -0.91
CA MET A 139 -7.31 11.53 -0.03
C MET A 139 -6.72 11.23 1.34
N THR A 140 -6.06 12.22 1.95
CA THR A 140 -5.64 12.13 3.34
C THR A 140 -6.15 13.34 4.10
N GLY A 141 -6.68 13.12 5.30
CA GLY A 141 -7.04 14.19 6.24
C GLY A 141 -5.84 14.75 7.01
N ARG A 142 -4.64 14.21 6.78
CA ARG A 142 -3.41 14.62 7.48
C ARG A 142 -2.80 15.81 6.76
N SER A 143 -2.53 16.88 7.51
CA SER A 143 -1.75 18.03 7.06
C SER A 143 -0.25 17.91 7.35
N ASP A 144 0.16 16.82 8.02
CA ASP A 144 1.55 16.52 8.37
C ASP A 144 2.44 16.47 7.11
N PRO A 145 3.44 17.36 7.00
CA PRO A 145 4.35 17.41 5.84
C PRO A 145 5.05 16.08 5.55
N ALA A 146 5.34 15.27 6.57
CA ALA A 146 5.96 13.96 6.38
C ALA A 146 5.00 12.98 5.69
N VAL A 147 3.71 13.01 6.05
CA VAL A 147 2.67 12.19 5.40
C VAL A 147 2.46 12.64 3.95
N LEU A 148 2.43 13.96 3.71
CA LEU A 148 2.28 14.48 2.35
C LEU A 148 3.50 14.14 1.48
N GLY A 149 4.72 14.31 2.01
CA GLY A 149 5.97 13.94 1.33
C GLY A 149 6.07 12.44 1.07
N PHE A 150 5.50 11.60 1.94
CA PHE A 150 5.38 10.16 1.71
C PHE A 150 4.55 9.84 0.47
N TYR A 151 3.37 10.45 0.30
CA TYR A 151 2.54 10.22 -0.89
C TYR A 151 3.19 10.78 -2.17
N GLU A 152 3.88 11.92 -2.08
CA GLU A 152 4.69 12.45 -3.19
C GLU A 152 5.80 11.48 -3.60
N ALA A 153 6.50 10.89 -2.62
CA ALA A 153 7.53 9.87 -2.86
C ALA A 153 6.98 8.55 -3.44
N CYS A 154 5.66 8.34 -3.37
CA CYS A 154 4.96 7.24 -4.05
C CYS A 154 4.54 7.60 -5.49
N GLY A 155 4.75 8.84 -5.94
CA GLY A 155 4.42 9.30 -7.29
C GLY A 155 3.09 10.05 -7.39
N PHE A 156 2.40 10.29 -6.27
CA PHE A 156 1.21 11.14 -6.28
C PHE A 156 1.60 12.62 -6.43
N GLN A 157 0.77 13.36 -7.15
CA GLN A 157 0.92 14.81 -7.33
C GLN A 157 -0.18 15.54 -6.56
N ARG A 158 0.21 16.62 -5.87
CA ARG A 158 -0.77 17.57 -5.30
C ARG A 158 -1.46 18.36 -6.43
N GLY A 159 -2.55 19.03 -6.09
CA GLY A 159 -3.24 19.96 -7.00
C GLY A 159 -4.69 19.60 -7.33
N LYS A 160 -5.28 18.62 -6.63
CA LYS A 160 -6.72 18.40 -6.61
C LYS A 160 -7.31 18.90 -5.30
N THR A 161 -8.43 19.61 -5.39
CA THR A 161 -9.23 20.03 -4.23
C THR A 161 -10.19 18.91 -3.88
N ALA A 162 -10.24 18.51 -2.61
CA ALA A 162 -11.17 17.52 -2.11
C ALA A 162 -12.28 18.19 -1.28
N PHE A 163 -13.48 17.64 -1.36
CA PHE A 163 -14.63 18.04 -0.56
C PHE A 163 -15.14 16.81 0.20
N GLN A 164 -15.51 16.98 1.47
CA GLN A 164 -16.05 15.92 2.30
C GLN A 164 -17.35 16.38 2.96
N ILE A 165 -18.38 15.54 2.90
CA ILE A 165 -19.56 15.61 3.76
C ILE A 165 -19.62 14.32 4.58
N ARG A 166 -19.94 14.43 5.88
CA ARG A 166 -20.06 13.29 6.78
C ARG A 166 -21.52 13.04 7.10
N ASN A 167 -21.89 11.77 7.26
CA ASN A 167 -23.20 11.39 7.75
C ASN A 167 -23.37 11.92 9.19
N PRO A 168 -24.33 12.83 9.46
CA PRO A 168 -24.49 13.42 10.80
C PRO A 168 -24.92 12.41 11.87
N ALA A 169 -25.41 11.22 11.48
CA ALA A 169 -25.77 10.15 12.42
C ALA A 169 -24.57 9.36 12.97
N GLN A 170 -23.35 9.65 12.51
CA GLN A 170 -22.14 8.96 12.95
C GLN A 170 -21.30 9.88 13.84
N PRO A 171 -20.58 9.34 14.83
CA PRO A 171 -19.70 10.15 15.67
C PRO A 171 -18.60 10.81 14.82
N PRO A 172 -18.15 12.02 15.19
CA PRO A 172 -16.96 12.61 14.59
C PRO A 172 -15.74 11.70 14.82
N ARG A 173 -14.84 11.66 13.83
CA ARG A 173 -13.51 11.01 13.97
C ARG A 173 -12.55 11.93 14.70
#